data_AF-A0A540MXM6-F1
#
_entry.id   AF-A0A540MXM6-F1
#
_cell.length_a   1.000
_cell.length_b   1.000
_cell.length_c   1.000
_cell.angle_alpha   90.00
_cell.angle_beta   90.00
_cell.angle_gamma   90.00
#
_symmetry.space_group_name_H-M   'P 1'
#
loop_
_entity.id
_entity.type
_entity.pdbx_description
1 polymer ?
#
loop_
_entity_poly.entity_id
_entity_poly.type
_entity_poly.pdbx_seq_one_letter_code
_entity_poly.pdbx_strand_id
1 'polypeptide(L)'
;MENNPREKALVHVLKQLQGVQHFKDAQEKLQKSIYNRGFFLCRKVREKLGSSDKFIAFLKQLHLYSSGVIDLTEFLNLVDDVLRADQDLMNEFDAFLEHCEKEQMNWSLRSES
;
A
#
# COMPACT_ATOMS: atom_id res chain seq x y z
N MET A 1 -11.21 -45.88 19.71
CA MET A 1 -10.50 -44.58 19.73
C MET A 1 -11.58 -43.50 19.68
N GLU A 2 -12.01 -43.05 20.86
CA GLU A 2 -13.12 -42.11 21.01
C GLU A 2 -12.72 -40.73 20.47
N ASN A 3 -13.52 -40.25 19.51
CA ASN A 3 -13.42 -38.91 18.98
C ASN A 3 -14.01 -37.95 20.03
N ASN A 4 -13.16 -37.49 20.96
CA ASN A 4 -13.57 -36.66 22.09
C ASN A 4 -14.13 -35.31 21.56
N PRO A 5 -15.37 -34.92 21.92
CA PRO A 5 -15.96 -33.66 21.46
C PRO A 5 -15.11 -32.43 21.82
N ARG A 6 -14.36 -32.51 22.93
CA ARG A 6 -13.46 -31.44 23.38
C ARG A 6 -12.24 -31.30 22.47
N GLU A 7 -11.74 -32.41 21.92
CA GLU A 7 -10.60 -32.45 21.00
C GLU A 7 -10.97 -31.85 19.64
N LYS A 8 -12.18 -32.15 19.12
CA LYS A 8 -12.72 -31.51 17.91
C LYS A 8 -12.86 -30.00 18.06
N ALA A 9 -13.33 -29.54 19.23
CA ALA A 9 -13.45 -28.12 19.51
C ALA A 9 -12.08 -27.42 19.54
N LEU A 10 -11.07 -28.04 20.14
CA LEU A 10 -9.69 -27.53 20.15
C LEU A 10 -9.10 -27.44 18.75
N VAL A 11 -9.27 -28.47 17.91
CA VAL A 11 -8.81 -28.46 16.52
C VAL A 11 -9.50 -27.35 15.73
N HIS A 12 -10.80 -27.13 15.94
CA HIS A 12 -11.52 -26.04 15.30
C HIS A 12 -10.97 -24.67 15.73
N VAL A 13 -10.78 -24.44 17.03
CA VAL A 13 -10.22 -23.17 17.54
C VAL A 13 -8.79 -22.94 17.03
N LEU A 14 -7.94 -23.97 16.99
CA LEU A 14 -6.58 -23.86 16.45
C LEU A 14 -6.58 -23.47 14.97
N LYS A 15 -7.48 -24.04 14.16
CA LYS A 15 -7.61 -23.70 12.74
C LYS A 15 -8.07 -22.24 12.55
N GLN A 16 -8.97 -21.75 13.39
CA GLN A 16 -9.39 -20.34 13.40
C GLN A 16 -8.24 -19.40 13.78
N LEU A 17 -7.49 -19.71 14.84
CA LEU A 17 -6.34 -18.93 15.28
C LEU A 17 -5.24 -18.87 14.22
N GLN A 18 -4.98 -19.98 13.52
CA GLN A 18 -4.07 -20.02 12.38
C GLN A 18 -4.53 -19.11 11.24
N GLY A 19 -5.82 -19.12 10.88
CA GLY A 19 -6.39 -18.21 9.88
C GLY A 19 -6.22 -16.73 10.24
N VAL A 20 -6.46 -16.38 11.51
CA VAL A 20 -6.27 -15.01 12.04
C VAL A 20 -4.81 -14.59 12.00
N GLN A 21 -3.87 -15.49 12.31
CA GLN A 21 -2.44 -15.20 12.25
C GLN A 21 -1.99 -14.97 10.80
N HIS A 22 -2.39 -15.84 9.88
CA HIS A 22 -2.04 -15.71 8.46
C HIS A 22 -2.60 -14.42 7.85
N PHE A 23 -3.78 -13.99 8.29
CA PHE A 23 -4.37 -12.71 7.89
C PHE A 23 -3.51 -11.52 8.34
N LYS A 24 -3.07 -11.51 9.61
CA LYS A 24 -2.19 -10.47 10.14
C LYS A 24 -0.84 -10.43 9.41
N ASP A 25 -0.23 -11.60 9.18
CA ASP A 25 1.06 -11.71 8.49
C ASP A 25 0.96 -11.22 7.04
N ALA A 26 -0.13 -11.55 6.35
CA ALA A 26 -0.39 -11.02 5.02
C ALA A 26 -0.51 -9.49 5.07
N GLN A 27 -1.26 -8.94 6.04
CA GLN A 27 -1.54 -7.50 6.14
C GLN A 27 -0.25 -6.72 6.38
N GLU A 28 0.61 -7.23 7.27
CA GLU A 28 1.92 -6.64 7.52
C GLU A 28 2.81 -6.69 6.28
N LYS A 29 2.79 -7.81 5.53
CA LYS A 29 3.56 -7.96 4.29
C LYS A 29 3.09 -6.98 3.20
N LEU A 30 1.78 -6.77 3.08
CA LEU A 30 1.20 -5.76 2.19
C LEU A 30 1.66 -4.36 2.58
N GLN A 31 1.51 -3.99 3.85
CA GLN A 31 1.93 -2.67 4.34
C GLN A 31 3.42 -2.43 4.12
N LYS A 32 4.27 -3.42 4.40
CA LYS A 32 5.71 -3.36 4.10
C LYS A 32 5.99 -3.18 2.61
N SER A 33 5.26 -3.89 1.73
CA SER A 33 5.42 -3.77 0.28
C SER A 33 5.08 -2.36 -0.22
N ILE A 34 3.91 -1.84 0.18
CA ILE A 34 3.46 -0.49 -0.19
C ILE A 34 4.43 0.56 0.36
N TYR A 35 4.85 0.44 1.63
CA TYR A 35 5.78 1.38 2.24
C TYR A 35 7.15 1.39 1.56
N ASN A 36 7.73 0.21 1.26
CA ASN A 36 9.01 0.11 0.57
C ASN A 36 8.96 0.75 -0.83
N ARG A 37 7.86 0.54 -1.56
CA ARG A 37 7.70 1.07 -2.91
C ARG A 37 7.41 2.57 -2.91
N GLY A 38 6.57 3.04 -1.97
CA GLY A 38 6.35 4.47 -1.75
C GLY A 38 7.62 5.20 -1.32
N PHE A 39 8.46 4.57 -0.48
CA PHE A 39 9.75 5.12 -0.09
C PHE A 39 10.71 5.30 -1.28
N PHE A 40 10.76 4.31 -2.17
CA PHE A 40 11.58 4.39 -3.39
C PHE A 40 11.11 5.54 -4.30
N LEU A 41 9.81 5.69 -4.48
CA LEU A 41 9.23 6.78 -5.25
C LEU A 41 9.54 8.15 -4.65
N CYS A 42 9.33 8.33 -3.35
CA CYS A 42 9.69 9.55 -2.62
C CYS A 42 11.18 9.90 -2.79
N ARG A 43 12.06 8.89 -2.75
CA ARG A 43 13.50 9.09 -2.95
C ARG A 43 13.80 9.62 -4.35
N LYS A 44 13.20 9.05 -5.39
CA LYS A 44 13.39 9.51 -6.76
C LYS A 44 12.80 10.90 -7.01
N VAL A 45 11.62 11.18 -6.47
CA VAL A 45 11.02 12.53 -6.51
C VAL A 45 11.97 13.55 -5.86
N ARG A 46 12.59 13.20 -4.72
CA ARG A 46 13.60 14.03 -4.06
C ARG A 46 14.84 14.26 -4.92
N GLU A 47 15.37 13.20 -5.55
CA GLU A 47 16.53 13.28 -6.45
C GLU A 47 16.25 14.17 -7.67
N LYS A 48 15.03 14.11 -8.23
CA LYS A 48 14.62 14.91 -9.40
C LYS A 48 14.30 16.36 -9.07
N LEU A 49 13.61 16.60 -7.95
CA LEU A 49 13.26 17.96 -7.54
C LEU A 49 14.49 18.80 -7.21
N GLY A 50 15.58 18.18 -6.73
CA GLY A 50 16.85 18.84 -6.39
C GLY A 50 16.76 19.92 -5.31
N SER A 51 15.56 20.19 -4.79
CA SER A 51 15.24 21.25 -3.84
C SER A 51 14.44 20.66 -2.69
N SER A 52 14.94 20.88 -1.47
CA SER A 52 14.22 20.50 -0.24
C SER A 52 12.83 21.15 -0.18
N ASP A 53 12.68 22.39 -0.61
CA ASP A 53 11.41 23.11 -0.53
C ASP A 53 10.35 22.47 -1.42
N LYS A 54 10.71 22.09 -2.64
CA LYS A 54 9.81 21.39 -3.56
C LYS A 54 9.47 19.99 -3.05
N PHE A 55 10.44 19.28 -2.46
CA PHE A 55 10.20 17.96 -1.87
C PHE A 55 9.27 18.03 -0.65
N ILE A 56 9.42 19.06 0.19
CA ILE A 56 8.51 19.30 1.32
C ILE A 56 7.10 19.64 0.82
N ALA A 57 6.98 20.44 -0.25
CA ALA A 57 5.68 20.73 -0.87
C ALA A 57 5.00 19.45 -1.37
N PHE A 58 5.74 18.56 -2.05
CA PHE A 58 5.25 17.23 -2.43
C PHE A 58 4.74 16.42 -1.23
N LEU A 59 5.52 16.34 -0.14
CA LEU A 59 5.12 15.60 1.06
C LEU A 59 3.85 16.17 1.70
N LYS A 60 3.66 17.49 1.68
CA LYS A 60 2.43 18.11 2.16
C LYS A 60 1.21 17.68 1.34
N GLN A 61 1.34 17.67 0.00
CA GLN A 61 0.26 17.20 -0.87
C GLN A 61 -0.02 15.71 -0.68
N LEU A 62 1.02 14.89 -0.52
CA LEU A 62 0.88 13.47 -0.23
C LEU A 62 0.16 13.23 1.09
N HIS A 63 0.45 14.04 2.11
CA HIS A 63 -0.25 13.96 3.38
C HIS A 63 -1.72 14.37 3.27
N LEU A 64 -2.04 15.42 2.51
CA LEU A 64 -3.42 15.84 2.25
C LEU A 64 -4.21 14.75 1.52
N TYR A 65 -3.60 14.12 0.51
CA TYR A 65 -4.18 12.98 -0.20
C TYR A 65 -4.42 11.80 0.73
N SER A 66 -3.40 11.42 1.52
CA SER A 66 -3.51 10.33 2.50
C SER A 66 -4.54 10.60 3.59
N SER A 67 -4.84 11.87 3.88
CA SER A 67 -5.85 12.28 4.86
C SER A 67 -7.24 12.42 4.23
N GLY A 68 -7.38 12.19 2.92
CA GLY A 68 -8.63 12.35 2.18
C GLY A 68 -9.09 13.79 2.00
N VAL A 69 -8.19 14.77 2.18
CA VAL A 69 -8.51 16.20 2.01
C VAL A 69 -8.54 16.57 0.53
N ILE A 70 -7.69 15.93 -0.28
CA ILE A 70 -7.67 16.06 -1.75
C ILE A 70 -7.88 14.69 -2.38
N ASP A 71 -8.48 14.66 -3.56
CA ASP A 71 -8.67 13.41 -4.30
C ASP A 71 -7.42 13.02 -5.11
N LEU A 72 -7.44 11.82 -5.70
CA LEU A 72 -6.32 11.32 -6.52
C LEU A 72 -6.04 12.24 -7.71
N THR A 73 -7.06 12.86 -8.30
CA THR A 73 -6.94 13.75 -9.46
C THR A 73 -6.28 15.07 -9.08
N GLU A 74 -6.66 15.67 -7.95
CA GLU A 74 -6.01 16.86 -7.40
C GLU A 74 -4.56 16.57 -7.02
N PHE A 75 -4.31 15.44 -6.35
CA PHE A 75 -2.96 15.00 -6.04
C PHE A 75 -2.13 14.79 -7.31
N LEU A 76 -2.68 14.12 -8.32
CA LEU A 76 -2.01 13.93 -9.60
C LEU A 76 -1.73 15.27 -10.28
N ASN A 77 -2.68 16.21 -10.37
CA ASN A 77 -2.44 17.53 -10.96
C ASN A 77 -1.29 18.30 -10.26
N LEU A 78 -1.19 18.18 -8.94
CA LEU A 78 -0.12 18.81 -8.15
C LEU A 78 1.25 18.16 -8.36
N VAL A 79 1.26 16.85 -8.56
CA VAL A 79 2.47 16.06 -8.72
C VAL A 79 2.88 16.01 -10.19
N ASP A 80 1.96 16.15 -11.13
CA ASP A 80 2.18 16.19 -12.59
C ASP A 80 3.00 17.42 -12.99
N ASP A 81 2.84 18.57 -12.33
CA ASP A 81 3.74 19.72 -12.54
C ASP A 81 5.20 19.42 -12.13
N VAL A 82 5.39 18.51 -11.17
CA VAL A 82 6.71 18.04 -10.72
C VAL A 82 7.22 16.89 -11.58
N LEU A 83 6.33 16.01 -12.04
CA LEU A 83 6.64 14.77 -12.75
C LEU A 83 6.69 14.93 -14.27
N ARG A 84 5.99 15.88 -14.89
CA ARG A 84 6.07 16.16 -16.35
C ARG A 84 7.47 16.48 -16.82
N ALA A 85 8.33 16.96 -15.92
CA ALA A 85 9.74 17.18 -16.20
C ALA A 85 10.51 15.87 -16.42
N ASP A 86 9.95 14.72 -16.02
CA ASP A 86 10.60 13.42 -16.05
C ASP A 86 9.63 12.26 -16.36
N GLN A 87 9.66 11.81 -17.62
CA GLN A 87 8.80 10.75 -18.13
C GLN A 87 9.07 9.37 -17.48
N ASP A 88 10.30 9.11 -17.02
CA ASP A 88 10.63 7.88 -16.29
C ASP A 88 9.97 7.87 -14.90
N LEU A 89 9.92 9.03 -14.24
CA LEU A 89 9.30 9.17 -12.93
C LEU A 89 7.77 9.05 -13.01
N MET A 90 7.13 9.58 -14.07
CA MET A 90 5.70 9.35 -14.35
C MET A 90 5.41 7.86 -14.52
N ASN A 91 6.19 7.14 -15.34
CA ASN A 91 5.99 5.71 -15.57
C ASN A 91 6.11 4.89 -14.27
N GLU A 92 7.04 5.25 -13.38
CA GLU A 92 7.14 4.62 -12.07
C GLU A 92 6.00 4.97 -11.12
N PHE A 93 5.47 6.19 -11.22
CA PHE A 93 4.30 6.61 -10.46
C PHE A 93 3.07 5.80 -10.86
N ASP A 94 2.83 5.65 -12.16
CA ASP A 94 1.76 4.82 -12.70
C ASP A 94 1.93 3.34 -12.30
N ALA A 95 3.15 2.81 -12.39
CA ALA A 95 3.45 1.45 -11.95
C ALA A 95 3.27 1.25 -10.43
N PHE A 96 3.44 2.31 -9.62
CA PHE A 96 3.16 2.28 -8.19
C PHE A 96 1.64 2.25 -7.93
N LEU A 97 0.87 3.10 -8.61
CA LEU A 97 -0.59 3.10 -8.51
C LEU A 97 -1.19 1.75 -8.94
N GLU A 98 -0.76 1.20 -10.07
CA GLU A 98 -1.21 -0.11 -10.55
C GLU A 98 -0.86 -1.23 -9.56
N HIS A 99 0.29 -1.15 -8.88
CA HIS A 99 0.66 -2.09 -7.83
C HIS A 99 -0.23 -1.94 -6.59
N CYS A 100 -0.53 -0.71 -6.16
CA CYS A 100 -1.47 -0.47 -5.07
C CYS A 100 -2.87 -1.02 -5.39
N GLU A 101 -3.36 -0.85 -6.62
CA GLU A 101 -4.64 -1.39 -7.06
C GLU A 101 -4.63 -2.91 -7.14
N LYS A 102 -3.60 -3.52 -7.75
CA LYS A 102 -3.46 -4.98 -7.84
C LYS A 102 -3.40 -5.63 -6.46
N GLU A 103 -2.65 -5.02 -5.55
CA GLU A 103 -2.57 -5.51 -4.19
C GLU A 103 -3.92 -5.31 -3.46
N GLN A 104 -4.57 -4.15 -3.55
CA GLN A 104 -5.93 -3.96 -2.98
C GLN A 104 -6.96 -4.96 -3.53
N MET A 105 -6.92 -5.27 -4.83
CA MET A 105 -7.84 -6.20 -5.48
C MET A 105 -7.57 -7.66 -5.09
N ASN A 106 -6.30 -8.06 -4.99
CA ASN A 106 -5.91 -9.38 -4.47
C ASN A 106 -6.37 -9.58 -3.01
N TRP A 107 -6.38 -8.50 -2.23
CA TRP A 107 -6.89 -8.49 -0.87
C TRP A 107 -8.40 -8.63 -0.79
N SER A 108 -9.14 -7.94 -1.67
CA SER A 108 -10.60 -8.04 -1.74
C SER A 108 -11.04 -9.48 -2.07
N LEU A 109 -10.42 -10.06 -3.10
CA LEU A 109 -10.71 -11.42 -3.56
C LEU A 109 -10.40 -12.52 -2.51
N ARG A 110 -9.37 -12.30 -1.68
CA ARG A 110 -9.01 -13.21 -0.56
C ARG A 110 -9.91 -13.06 0.66
N SER A 111 -10.61 -11.93 0.82
CA SER A 111 -11.53 -11.72 1.95
C SER A 111 -12.90 -12.35 1.72
N GLU A 112 -13.24 -12.67 0.47
CA GLU A 112 -14.51 -13.25 0.03
C GLU A 112 -14.48 -14.78 -0.17
N SER A 113 -13.33 -15.44 0.04
CA SER A 113 -13.15 -16.91 -0.03
C SER A 113 -12.82 -17.53 1.33
#